data_AF-C0CKA8-F1
#
_entry.id   AF-C0CKA8-F1
#
_cell.length_a   1.000
_cell.length_b   1.000
_cell.length_c   1.000
_cell.angle_alpha   90.00
_cell.angle_beta   90.00
_cell.angle_gamma   90.00
#
_symmetry.space_group_name_H-M   'P 1'
#
loop_
_entity.id
_entity.type
_entity.pdbx_description
1 polymer ?
#
loop_
_entity_poly.entity_id
_entity_poly.type
_entity_poly.pdbx_seq_one_letter_code
_entity_poly.pdbx_strand_id
1 'polypeptide(L)' 'MILTVTMNASVDITYVMDELKTDGTNRVANVTKTAGGKGLNVTRVLKQVHA' A
#
# COMPACT_ATOMS: atom_id res chain seq x y z
N MET A 1 -4.45 -6.70 -24.08
CA MET A 1 -3.32 -6.05 -23.39
C MET A 1 -3.80 -4.72 -22.84
N ILE A 2 -3.77 -4.53 -21.53
CA ILE A 2 -4.21 -3.29 -20.87
C ILE A 2 -3.00 -2.61 -20.24
N LEU A 3 -2.81 -1.31 -20.51
CA LEU A 3 -1.73 -0.51 -19.93
C LEU A 3 -2.28 0.37 -18.80
N THR A 4 -1.64 0.31 -17.62
CA THR A 4 -1.92 1.19 -16.48
C THR A 4 -0.69 2.03 -16.17
N VAL A 5 -0.85 3.33 -15.96
CA VAL A 5 0.25 4.25 -15.63
C VAL A 5 0.12 4.75 -14.19
N THR A 6 1.20 4.68 -13.42
CA THR A 6 1.33 5.32 -12.10
C THR A 6 2.53 6.26 -12.14
N MET A 7 2.31 7.55 -12.37
CA MET A 7 3.42 8.52 -12.47
C MET A 7 4.14 8.76 -11.13
N ASN A 8 3.42 8.63 -10.03
CA ASN A 8 3.95 8.81 -8.68
C ASN A 8 3.72 7.53 -7.87
N ALA A 9 4.56 6.51 -8.13
CA ALA A 9 4.52 5.26 -7.40
C ALA A 9 5.04 5.45 -5.97
N SER A 10 4.52 4.66 -5.04
CA SER A 10 4.90 4.73 -3.63
C SER A 10 5.24 3.36 -3.07
N VAL A 11 5.96 3.37 -1.95
CA VAL A 11 6.01 2.23 -1.03
C VAL A 11 5.09 2.59 0.13
N ASP A 12 3.89 2.01 0.13
CA ASP A 12 2.93 2.22 1.20
C ASP A 12 3.34 1.36 2.40
N ILE A 13 3.46 1.98 3.57
CA ILE A 13 3.81 1.30 4.83
C ILE A 13 2.63 1.42 5.78
N THR A 14 2.05 0.29 6.16
CA THR A 14 0.98 0.21 7.14
C THR A 14 1.55 -0.29 8.46
N TYR A 15 1.44 0.54 9.49
CA TYR A 15 1.74 0.19 10.88
C TYR A 15 0.46 -0.18 11.60
N VAL A 16 0.35 -1.42 12.07
CA VAL A 16 -0.82 -1.88 12.84
C VAL A 16 -0.48 -1.82 14.32
N MET A 17 -1.25 -1.06 15.09
CA MET A 17 -1.09 -0.91 16.54
C MET A 17 -2.44 -0.65 17.20
N ASP A 18 -2.56 -1.03 18.47
CA ASP A 18 -3.81 -0.88 19.23
C ASP A 18 -4.09 0.58 19.61
N GLU A 19 -3.03 1.35 19.91
CA GLU A 19 -3.11 2.75 20.30
C GLU A 19 -1.95 3.55 19.68
N LEU A 20 -2.25 4.79 19.27
CA LEU A 20 -1.27 5.75 18.78
C LEU A 20 -0.87 6.72 19.90
N LYS A 21 0.40 6.66 20.34
CA LYS A 21 0.96 7.62 21.30
C LYS A 21 1.49 8.84 20.58
N THR A 22 0.73 9.92 20.57
CA THR A 22 1.17 11.23 20.04
C THR A 22 2.24 11.82 20.96
N ASP A 23 3.24 12.49 20.40
CA ASP A 23 4.38 13.06 21.14
C ASP A 23 5.21 12.01 21.92
N GLY A 24 5.19 10.76 21.45
CA GLY A 24 5.91 9.65 22.05
C GLY A 24 6.45 8.66 21.02
N THR A 25 7.19 7.64 21.50
CA THR A 25 7.69 6.57 20.63
C THR A 25 6.68 5.43 20.52
N ASN A 26 6.33 5.05 19.29
CA ASN A 26 5.49 3.89 18.99
C ASN A 26 6.36 2.78 18.38
N ARG A 27 6.55 1.67 19.11
CA ARG A 27 7.25 0.48 18.59
C ARG A 27 6.22 -0.48 18.03
N VAL A 28 6.38 -0.85 16.76
CA VAL A 28 5.38 -1.63 16.02
C VAL A 28 5.96 -2.97 15.60
N ALA A 29 5.34 -4.07 16.00
CA ALA A 29 5.73 -5.42 15.59
C ALA A 29 5.15 -5.81 14.22
N ASN A 30 3.92 -5.36 13.94
CA ASN A 30 3.18 -5.71 12.73
C ASN A 30 3.27 -4.58 11.69
N VAL A 31 4.15 -4.77 10.71
CA VAL A 31 4.38 -3.81 9.63
C VAL A 31 4.16 -4.50 8.28
N THR A 32 3.29 -3.93 7.45
CA THR A 32 3.11 -4.38 6.06
C THR A 32 3.60 -3.32 5.10
N LYS A 33 4.35 -3.72 4.08
CA LYS A 33 4.82 -2.85 2.99
C LYS A 33 4.22 -3.31 1.68
N THR A 34 3.63 -2.39 0.91
CA THR A 34 3.03 -2.70 -0.39
C THR A 34 3.48 -1.71 -1.46
N ALA A 35 3.56 -2.18 -2.71
CA ALA A 35 3.70 -1.28 -3.84
C ALA A 35 2.39 -0.48 -4.02
N GLY A 36 2.48 0.83 -3.82
CA GLY A 36 1.37 1.77 -3.82
C GLY A 36 1.29 2.60 -5.10
N GLY A 37 0.09 3.10 -5.36
CA GLY A 37 -0.21 3.90 -6.54
C GLY A 37 -1.49 3.47 -7.23
N LYS A 38 -2.24 4.45 -7.75
CA LYS A 38 -3.58 4.19 -8.31
C LYS A 38 -3.54 3.23 -9.49
N GLY A 39 -2.58 3.41 -10.42
CA GLY A 39 -2.42 2.48 -11.54
C GLY A 39 -2.08 1.06 -11.07
N LEU A 40 -1.23 0.91 -10.04
CA LEU A 40 -0.93 -0.41 -9.45
C LEU A 40 -2.14 -1.06 -8.78
N ASN A 41 -2.99 -0.27 -8.11
CA ASN A 41 -4.25 -0.78 -7.56
C ASN A 41 -5.17 -1.28 -8.67
N VAL A 42 -5.28 -0.55 -9.78
CA VAL A 42 -6.01 -0.98 -10.98
C VAL A 42 -5.41 -2.27 -11.55
N THR A 43 -4.08 -2.34 -11.73
CA THR A 43 -3.37 -3.55 -12.19
C THR A 43 -3.70 -4.76 -11.30
N ARG A 44 -3.76 -4.57 -9.99
CA ARG A 44 -4.03 -5.64 -9.02
C ARG A 44 -5.44 -6.22 -9.17
N VAL A 45 -6.44 -5.37 -9.41
CA VAL A 45 -7.81 -5.80 -9.69
C VAL A 45 -7.91 -6.47 -11.05
N LEU A 46 -7.31 -5.89 -12.11
CA LEU A 46 -7.30 -6.50 -13.45
C LEU A 46 -6.74 -7.93 -13.43
N LYS A 47 -5.65 -8.15 -12.67
CA LYS A 47 -5.07 -9.47 -12.46
C LYS A 47 -6.04 -10.47 -11.80
N GLN A 48 -6.91 -10.01 -10.89
CA GLN A 48 -7.88 -10.86 -10.21
C GLN A 48 -9.05 -11.26 -11.10
N VAL A 49 -9.43 -10.39 -12.06
CA VAL A 49 -10.56 -10.63 -12.97
C VAL A 49 -10.16 -11.25 -14.30
N HIS A 50 -8.93 -11.77 -14.41
CA HIS A 50 -8.39 -12.41 -15.62
C HIS A 50 -8.47 -11.54 -16.90
N ALA A 51 -8.31 -10.21 -16.74
CA ALA A 51 -8.31 -9.25 -17.85
C ALA A 51 -6.90 -8.78 -18.24
#